data_AF-A0A645E4L3-F1
#
_entry.id   AF-A0A645E4L3-F1
#
_cell.length_a   1.000
_cell.length_b   1.000
_cell.length_c   1.000
_cell.angle_alpha   90.00
_cell.angle_beta   90.00
_cell.angle_gamma   90.00
#
_symmetry.space_group_name_H-M   'P 1'
#
loop_
_entity.id
_entity.type
_entity.pdbx_description
1 polymer ?
#
loop_
_entity_poly.entity_id
_entity_poly.type
_entity_poly.pdbx_seq_one_letter_code
_entity_poly.pdbx_strand_id
1 'polypeptide(L)'
;MALVPNLTDESFAGNLSGVATKYKLFGLEQLATEKEKYFTSAELKKLRLMTEYLNILHGTSFDWRMLELEFDRSSIANLYEIAQIINLLRGLLSDETLIGMWPEIKNAADELERRLKEQARAENIELPPDLEKRLSDDDG
;
A
#
# COMPACT_ATOMS: atom_id res chain seq x y z
N MET A 1 -11.51 -24.84 -16.80
CA MET A 1 -11.73 -23.46 -17.31
C MET A 1 -10.56 -22.61 -16.83
N ALA A 2 -9.78 -22.03 -17.73
CA ALA A 2 -8.76 -21.06 -17.35
C ALA A 2 -9.46 -19.71 -17.14
N LEU A 3 -9.47 -19.15 -15.92
CA LEU A 3 -9.93 -17.78 -15.66
C LEU A 3 -8.83 -16.77 -16.02
N VAL A 4 -8.21 -16.95 -17.19
CA VAL A 4 -7.18 -16.07 -17.71
C VAL A 4 -7.86 -15.16 -18.74
N PRO A 5 -7.97 -13.85 -18.48
CA PRO A 5 -8.58 -12.91 -19.41
C PRO A 5 -7.79 -12.86 -20.72
N ASN A 6 -8.48 -12.76 -21.85
CA ASN A 6 -7.82 -12.50 -23.12
C ASN A 6 -7.54 -11.00 -23.26
N LEU A 7 -6.29 -10.58 -23.06
CA LEU A 7 -5.87 -9.17 -23.12
C LEU A 7 -5.76 -8.60 -24.55
N THR A 8 -5.92 -9.43 -25.59
CA THR A 8 -5.76 -9.05 -27.01
C THR A 8 -7.07 -8.86 -27.78
N ASP A 9 -8.21 -8.97 -27.12
CA ASP A 9 -9.52 -8.72 -27.74
C ASP A 9 -9.68 -7.22 -28.07
N GLU A 10 -10.26 -6.87 -29.22
CA GLU A 10 -10.52 -5.48 -29.65
C GLU A 10 -11.32 -4.69 -28.61
N SER A 11 -12.14 -5.39 -27.82
CA SER A 11 -12.86 -4.81 -26.68
C SER A 11 -11.93 -4.34 -25.54
N PHE A 12 -10.64 -4.69 -25.55
CA PHE A 12 -9.60 -4.16 -24.65
C PHE A 12 -8.85 -2.96 -25.22
N ALA A 13 -8.80 -2.79 -26.54
CA ALA A 13 -8.09 -1.70 -27.21
C ALA A 13 -8.89 -0.38 -27.22
N GLY A 14 -10.19 -0.42 -26.90
CA GLY A 14 -11.00 0.78 -26.71
C GLY A 14 -10.73 1.47 -25.37
N ASN A 15 -11.11 2.75 -25.26
CA ASN A 15 -11.06 3.56 -24.03
C ASN A 15 -11.99 2.96 -22.94
N LEU A 16 -11.57 1.83 -22.37
CA LEU A 16 -12.32 1.11 -21.36
C LEU A 16 -12.37 1.96 -20.10
N SER A 17 -13.59 2.18 -19.59
CA SER A 17 -13.77 2.74 -18.26
C SER A 17 -13.10 1.82 -17.23
N GLY A 18 -12.52 2.37 -16.16
CA GLY A 18 -11.90 1.58 -15.09
C GLY A 18 -12.81 0.50 -14.52
N VAL A 19 -14.13 0.70 -14.58
CA VAL A 19 -15.16 -0.27 -14.20
C VAL A 19 -15.18 -1.49 -15.14
N ALA A 20 -15.09 -1.30 -16.45
CA ALA A 20 -15.10 -2.39 -17.42
C ALA A 20 -13.84 -3.26 -17.31
N THR A 21 -12.68 -2.65 -17.05
CA THR A 21 -11.43 -3.39 -16.83
C THR A 21 -11.51 -4.27 -15.57
N LYS A 22 -12.08 -3.76 -14.47
CA LYS A 22 -12.30 -4.56 -13.24
C LYS A 22 -13.18 -5.78 -13.49
N TYR A 23 -14.30 -5.64 -14.21
CA TYR A 23 -15.17 -6.78 -14.50
C TYR A 23 -14.47 -7.87 -15.32
N LYS A 24 -13.59 -7.49 -16.24
CA LYS A 24 -12.81 -8.46 -17.04
C LYS A 24 -11.72 -9.16 -16.21
N LEU A 25 -11.13 -8.46 -15.24
CA LEU A 25 -10.09 -9.02 -14.35
C LEU A 25 -10.68 -9.77 -13.15
N PHE A 26 -11.96 -9.62 -12.83
CA PHE A 26 -12.60 -10.18 -11.65
C PHE A 26 -12.34 -11.68 -11.45
N GLY A 27 -12.41 -12.49 -12.52
CA GLY A 27 -12.14 -13.92 -12.42
C GLY A 27 -10.69 -14.24 -12.04
N LEU A 28 -9.74 -13.45 -12.54
CA LEU A 28 -8.33 -13.55 -12.17
C LEU A 28 -8.10 -13.07 -10.73
N GLU A 29 -8.75 -11.99 -10.31
CA GLU A 29 -8.68 -11.48 -8.94
C GLU A 29 -9.21 -12.50 -7.92
N GLN A 30 -10.26 -13.24 -8.28
CA GLN A 30 -10.80 -14.30 -7.44
C GLN A 30 -9.79 -15.43 -7.26
N LEU A 31 -9.15 -15.88 -8.34
CA LEU A 31 -8.08 -16.89 -8.26
C LEU A 31 -6.88 -16.39 -7.47
N ALA A 32 -6.43 -15.15 -7.71
CA ALA A 32 -5.33 -14.53 -6.98
C ALA A 32 -5.62 -14.49 -5.48
N THR A 33 -6.85 -14.11 -5.10
CA THR A 33 -7.31 -14.08 -3.71
C THR A 33 -7.36 -15.47 -3.08
N GLU A 34 -7.75 -16.49 -3.84
CA GLU A 34 -7.69 -17.87 -3.36
C GLU A 34 -6.24 -18.31 -3.13
N LYS A 35 -5.33 -18.00 -4.05
CA LYS A 35 -3.90 -18.30 -3.91
C LYS A 35 -3.29 -17.59 -2.73
N GLU A 36 -3.60 -16.30 -2.56
CA GLU A 36 -3.10 -15.51 -1.44
C GLU A 36 -3.48 -16.13 -0.10
N LYS A 37 -4.73 -16.58 0.08
CA LYS A 37 -5.14 -17.30 1.31
C LYS A 37 -4.30 -18.54 1.60
N TYR A 38 -3.98 -19.33 0.57
CA TYR A 38 -3.09 -20.47 0.74
C TYR A 38 -1.67 -20.04 1.12
N PHE A 39 -1.16 -18.96 0.53
CA PHE A 39 0.13 -18.38 0.89
C PHE A 39 0.15 -17.84 2.31
N THR A 40 -0.87 -17.09 2.75
CA THR A 40 -1.00 -16.59 4.12
C THR A 40 -0.93 -17.74 5.12
N SER A 41 -1.71 -18.81 4.89
CA SER A 41 -1.72 -19.98 5.78
C SER A 41 -0.35 -20.68 5.84
N ALA A 42 0.30 -20.87 4.69
CA ALA A 42 1.62 -21.48 4.62
C ALA A 42 2.70 -20.63 5.31
N GLU A 43 2.67 -19.32 5.09
CA GLU A 43 3.64 -18.37 5.62
C GLU A 43 3.50 -18.23 7.14
N LEU A 44 2.28 -18.12 7.67
CA LEU A 44 2.03 -18.12 9.11
C LEU A 44 2.50 -19.42 9.77
N LYS A 45 2.28 -20.56 9.12
CA LYS A 45 2.80 -21.85 9.61
C LYS A 45 4.33 -21.85 9.64
N LYS A 46 4.97 -21.30 8.61
CA LYS A 46 6.43 -21.16 8.54
C LYS A 46 6.96 -20.26 9.66
N LEU A 47 6.36 -19.09 9.86
CA LEU A 47 6.70 -18.14 10.94
C LEU A 47 6.54 -18.78 12.33
N ARG A 48 5.46 -19.52 12.54
CA ARG A 48 5.26 -20.28 13.79
C ARG A 48 6.38 -21.29 14.05
N LEU A 49 6.80 -22.05 13.04
CA LEU A 49 7.89 -23.01 13.20
C LEU A 49 9.24 -22.34 13.45
N MET A 50 9.52 -21.22 12.76
CA MET A 50 10.76 -20.47 12.95
C MET A 50 10.84 -19.84 14.35
N THR A 51 9.74 -19.24 14.83
CA THR A 51 9.69 -18.66 16.19
C THR A 51 9.84 -19.71 17.27
N GLU A 52 9.20 -20.88 17.14
CA GLU A 52 9.38 -22.01 18.06
C GLU A 52 10.84 -22.48 18.10
N TYR A 53 11.47 -22.64 16.94
CA TYR A 53 12.87 -23.04 16.85
C TYR A 53 13.81 -22.01 17.49
N LEU A 54 13.59 -20.72 17.26
CA LEU A 54 14.37 -19.64 17.87
C LEU A 54 14.22 -19.60 19.39
N ASN A 55 13.00 -19.80 19.88
CA ASN A 55 12.70 -19.83 21.32
C ASN A 55 13.42 -21.00 22.02
N ILE A 56 13.49 -22.17 21.37
CA ILE A 56 14.25 -23.32 21.88
C ILE A 56 15.75 -23.05 21.90
N LEU A 57 16.30 -22.43 20.84
CA LEU A 57 17.74 -22.22 20.69
C LEU A 57 18.30 -21.11 21.61
N HIS A 58 17.56 -20.01 21.76
CA HIS A 58 18.03 -18.81 22.45
C HIS A 58 17.36 -18.56 23.80
N GLY A 59 16.41 -19.41 24.22
CA GLY A 59 15.65 -19.21 25.46
C GLY A 59 14.75 -17.97 25.44
N THR A 60 14.38 -17.52 24.24
CA THR A 60 13.50 -16.35 24.03
C THR A 60 12.02 -16.76 24.05
N SER A 61 11.13 -15.78 24.10
CA SER A 61 9.68 -15.98 24.03
C SER A 61 9.03 -15.08 22.97
N PHE A 62 9.42 -15.26 21.71
CA PHE A 62 8.80 -14.54 20.59
C PHE A 62 7.41 -15.11 20.27
N ASP A 63 6.41 -14.23 20.15
CA ASP A 63 5.08 -14.59 19.66
C ASP A 63 4.99 -14.28 18.16
N TRP A 64 4.73 -15.31 17.35
CA TRP A 64 4.54 -15.18 15.90
C TRP A 64 3.31 -14.34 15.53
N ARG A 65 2.35 -14.15 16.44
CA ARG A 65 1.12 -13.38 16.20
C ARG A 65 1.33 -11.87 16.15
N MET A 66 2.50 -11.40 16.61
CA MET A 66 2.86 -9.98 16.54
C MET A 66 3.34 -9.57 15.13
N LEU A 67 3.52 -10.53 14.22
CA LEU A 67 3.94 -10.26 12.85
C LEU A 67 2.71 -10.08 11.96
N GLU A 68 2.64 -8.94 11.28
CA GLU A 68 1.68 -8.70 10.22
C GLU A 68 2.28 -9.09 8.87
N LEU A 69 1.51 -9.82 8.06
CA LEU A 69 1.91 -10.25 6.74
C LEU A 69 1.13 -9.44 5.71
N GLU A 70 1.85 -8.66 4.92
CA GLU A 70 1.28 -7.85 3.84
C GLU A 70 1.68 -8.41 2.47
N PHE A 71 0.70 -8.55 1.58
CA PHE A 71 0.93 -8.94 0.19
C PHE A 71 0.68 -7.72 -0.70
N ASP A 72 1.75 -7.20 -1.30
CA ASP A 72 1.64 -6.14 -2.30
C ASP A 72 1.21 -6.73 -3.65
N ARG A 73 0.16 -6.15 -4.24
CA ARG A 73 -0.35 -6.50 -5.56
C ARG A 73 -0.17 -5.33 -6.50
N SER A 74 0.63 -5.51 -7.54
CA SER A 74 0.67 -4.56 -8.66
C SER A 74 -0.66 -4.61 -9.42
N SER A 75 -1.60 -3.73 -9.08
CA SER A 75 -2.81 -3.55 -9.87
C SER A 75 -2.57 -2.53 -10.98
N ILE A 76 -3.17 -2.74 -12.15
CA ILE A 76 -3.18 -1.75 -13.23
C ILE A 76 -4.13 -0.63 -12.81
N ALA A 77 -3.59 0.37 -12.13
CA ALA A 77 -4.35 1.50 -11.62
C ALA A 77 -4.32 2.67 -12.61
N ASN A 78 -5.49 3.24 -12.93
CA ASN A 78 -5.54 4.46 -13.73
C ASN A 78 -5.23 5.66 -12.83
N LEU A 79 -3.96 6.11 -12.86
CA LEU A 79 -3.49 7.25 -12.06
C LEU A 79 -4.30 8.53 -12.30
N TYR A 80 -4.85 8.72 -13.50
CA TYR A 80 -5.68 9.87 -13.82
C TYR A 80 -7.03 9.85 -13.09
N GLU A 81 -7.70 8.70 -13.06
CA GLU A 81 -8.95 8.54 -12.29
C GLU A 81 -8.70 8.75 -10.80
N ILE A 82 -7.58 8.24 -10.26
CA ILE A 82 -7.20 8.42 -8.86
C ILE A 82 -6.96 9.90 -8.54
N ALA A 83 -6.22 10.61 -9.40
CA ALA A 83 -5.98 12.05 -9.22
C ALA A 83 -7.30 12.85 -9.26
N GLN A 84 -8.25 12.48 -10.11
CA GLN A 84 -9.58 13.11 -10.13
C GLN A 84 -10.35 12.84 -8.83
N ILE A 85 -10.35 11.60 -8.33
CA ILE A 85 -10.98 11.24 -7.06
C ILE A 85 -10.37 12.01 -5.89
N ILE A 86 -9.04 12.10 -5.82
CA ILE A 86 -8.32 12.87 -4.79
C ILE A 86 -8.76 14.33 -4.81
N ASN A 87 -8.87 14.95 -6.00
CA ASN A 87 -9.33 16.32 -6.12
C ASN A 87 -10.78 16.51 -5.67
N LEU A 88 -11.67 15.54 -5.95
CA LEU A 88 -13.06 15.58 -5.53
C LEU A 88 -13.23 15.40 -4.01
N LEU A 89 -12.37 14.60 -3.39
CA LEU A 89 -12.38 14.34 -1.95
C LEU A 89 -11.61 15.40 -1.13
N ARG A 90 -10.91 16.31 -1.80
CA ARG A 90 -10.17 17.40 -1.17
C ARG A 90 -11.13 18.32 -0.41
N GLY A 91 -10.92 18.43 0.90
CA GLY A 91 -11.79 19.20 1.81
C GLY A 91 -12.84 18.36 2.55
N LEU A 92 -13.03 17.08 2.18
CA LEU A 92 -13.87 16.13 2.93
C LEU A 92 -13.02 15.20 3.82
N LEU A 93 -11.82 14.85 3.35
CA LEU A 93 -10.87 13.98 4.06
C LEU A 93 -9.64 14.76 4.49
N SER A 94 -8.93 14.21 5.48
CA SER A 94 -7.62 14.74 5.89
C SER A 94 -6.61 14.63 4.75
N ASP A 95 -5.66 15.57 4.71
CA ASP A 95 -4.58 15.56 3.72
C ASP A 95 -3.76 14.26 3.79
N GLU A 96 -3.56 13.70 4.99
CA GLU A 96 -2.88 12.41 5.19
C GLU A 96 -3.60 11.26 4.47
N THR A 97 -4.92 11.19 4.60
CA THR A 97 -5.73 10.15 3.92
C THR A 97 -5.69 10.32 2.40
N LEU A 98 -5.67 11.56 1.89
CA LEU A 98 -5.61 11.83 0.45
C LEU A 98 -4.25 11.45 -0.15
N ILE A 99 -3.16 11.73 0.58
CA ILE A 99 -1.79 11.36 0.20
C ILE A 99 -1.64 9.84 0.21
N GLY A 100 -2.19 9.16 1.22
CA GLY A 100 -2.18 7.70 1.32
C GLY A 100 -3.02 6.96 0.27
N MET A 101 -3.94 7.65 -0.42
CA MET A 101 -4.65 7.07 -1.57
C MET A 101 -3.78 6.94 -2.83
N TRP A 102 -2.64 7.65 -2.87
CA TRP A 102 -1.74 7.57 -4.01
C TRP A 102 -0.89 6.28 -3.96
N PRO A 103 -0.96 5.42 -4.98
CA PRO A 103 -0.37 4.08 -4.93
C PRO A 103 1.16 4.06 -4.86
N GLU A 104 1.84 5.14 -5.26
CA GLU A 104 3.31 5.21 -5.22
C GLU A 104 3.85 5.67 -3.87
N ILE A 105 3.00 6.20 -2.98
CA ILE A 105 3.42 6.71 -1.67
C ILE A 105 3.17 5.62 -0.63
N LYS A 106 4.27 5.05 -0.12
CA LYS A 106 4.23 3.97 0.90
C LYS A 106 3.95 4.49 2.32
N ASN A 107 4.37 5.72 2.61
CA ASN A 107 4.18 6.33 3.92
C ASN A 107 3.60 7.73 3.75
N ALA A 108 2.32 7.88 4.11
CA ALA A 108 1.61 9.14 3.99
C ALA A 108 2.13 10.21 4.96
N ALA A 109 2.69 9.80 6.11
CA ALA A 109 3.25 10.72 7.10
C ALA A 109 4.51 11.42 6.57
N ASP A 110 5.44 10.67 5.98
CA ASP A 110 6.69 11.22 5.44
C ASP A 110 6.42 12.24 4.33
N GLU A 111 5.42 11.97 3.48
CA GLU A 111 5.06 12.87 2.39
C GLU A 111 4.29 14.11 2.89
N LEU A 112 3.48 13.98 3.94
CA LEU A 112 2.86 15.12 4.60
C LEU A 112 3.92 16.04 5.22
N GLU A 113 4.93 15.48 5.88
CA GLU A 113 6.06 16.23 6.44
C GLU A 113 6.86 16.96 5.36
N ARG A 114 7.11 16.32 4.21
CA ARG A 114 7.74 16.96 3.05
C ARG A 114 6.92 18.13 2.53
N ARG A 115 5.60 17.96 2.39
CA ARG A 115 4.70 19.04 1.95
C ARG A 115 4.72 20.22 2.93
N LEU A 116 4.69 19.97 4.24
CA LEU A 116 4.79 21.03 5.26
C LEU A 116 6.12 21.77 5.19
N LYS A 117 7.22 21.05 4.94
CA LYS A 117 8.56 21.63 4.75
C LYS A 117 8.64 22.51 3.49
N GLU A 118 8.02 22.10 2.39
CA GLU A 118 7.93 22.92 1.17
C GLU A 118 7.10 24.19 1.39
N GLN A 119 5.98 24.08 2.12
CA GLN A 119 5.16 25.25 2.49
C GLN A 119 5.92 26.22 3.39
N ALA A 120 6.58 25.73 4.44
CA ALA A 120 7.37 26.56 5.35
C ALA A 120 8.56 27.24 4.65
N ARG A 121 9.23 26.54 3.72
CA ARG A 121 10.28 27.12 2.87
C ARG A 121 9.76 28.16 1.89
N ALA A 122 8.57 27.96 1.35
CA ALA A 122 7.93 28.92 0.44
C ALA A 122 7.45 30.18 1.17
N GLU A 123 7.03 30.06 2.42
CA GLU A 123 6.48 31.15 3.23
C GLU A 123 7.50 31.81 4.18
N ASN A 124 8.75 31.32 4.24
CA ASN A 124 9.79 31.80 5.18
C ASN A 124 9.34 31.75 6.66
N ILE A 125 8.58 30.72 7.03
CA ILE A 125 8.07 30.51 8.40
C ILE A 125 8.93 29.42 9.07
N GLU A 126 9.40 29.65 10.30
CA GLU A 126 10.15 28.66 11.08
C GLU A 126 9.31 27.41 11.35
N LEU A 127 9.92 26.23 11.19
CA LEU A 127 9.23 24.94 11.36
C LEU A 127 8.74 24.77 12.82
N PRO A 128 7.63 24.05 13.04
CA PRO A 128 7.23 23.67 14.39
C PRO A 128 8.36 22.85 15.08
N PRO A 129 8.72 23.15 16.34
CA PRO A 129 9.87 22.54 17.03
C PRO A 129 9.84 21.01 17.14
N ASP A 130 8.65 20.41 17.11
CA ASP A 130 8.45 18.96 17.21
C ASP A 130 8.90 18.19 15.95
N LEU A 131 8.93 18.86 14.79
CA LEU A 131 9.38 18.26 13.53
C LEU A 131 10.91 18.32 13.36
N GLU A 132 11.56 19.36 13.91
CA GLU A 132 13.03 19.50 13.87
C GLU A 132 13.73 18.38 14.64
N LYS A 133 13.16 17.95 15.77
CA LYS A 133 13.71 16.86 16.60
C LYS A 133 13.66 15.49 15.93
N ARG A 134 12.57 15.18 15.21
CA ARG A 134 12.43 13.89 14.53
C ARG A 134 13.37 13.75 13.34
N LEU A 135 13.72 14.87 12.69
CA LEU A 135 14.63 14.89 11.56
C LEU A 135 16.11 14.78 12.00
N SER A 136 16.46 15.26 13.18
CA SER A 136 17.83 15.08 13.73
C SER A 136 18.14 13.65 14.15
N ASP A 137 17.10 12.84 14.39
CA ASP A 137 17.23 11.43 14.83
C ASP A 137 17.37 10.44 13.66
N ASP A 138 17.07 10.86 12.40
CA ASP A 138 17.12 10.00 11.20
C ASP A 138 18.49 10.07 10.46
N ASP A 139 19.38 10.97 10.86
CA ASP A 139 20.76 11.12 10.34
C ASP A 139 21.82 10.31 11.15
N GLY A 140 21.39 9.32 11.95
CA GLY A 140 22.24 8.51 12.85
C GLY A 140 22.48 7.06 12.43
#